data_AF-A0A955PMC1-F1
#
_entry.id   AF-A0A955PMC1-F1
#
_cell.length_a   1.000
_cell.length_b   1.000
_cell.length_c   1.000
_cell.angle_alpha   90.00
_cell.angle_beta   90.00
_cell.angle_gamma   90.00
#
_symmetry.space_group_name_H-M   'P 1'
#
loop_
_entity.id
_entity.type
_entity.pdbx_description
1 polymer ?
#
loop_
_entity_poly.entity_id
_entity_poly.type
_entity_poly.pdbx_seq_one_letter_code
_entity_poly.pdbx_strand_id
1 'polypeptide(L)' 'MKLFVEPCEHRPLACPCCGGGRLHSKGRYRRRARHLESFGHDTLLIVECRRFLCLDCQRSFVQP' A
#
# COMPACT_ATOMS: atom_id res chain seq x y z
N MET A 1 -6.27 -19.66 -6.71
CA MET A 1 -7.16 -18.92 -5.78
C MET A 1 -6.85 -17.42 -5.82
N LYS A 2 -7.79 -16.52 -5.46
CA LYS A 2 -7.51 -15.08 -5.25
C LYS A 2 -7.68 -14.74 -3.77
N LEU A 3 -6.68 -14.11 -3.17
CA LEU A 3 -6.74 -13.56 -1.81
C LEU A 3 -6.69 -12.05 -1.85
N PHE A 4 -7.54 -11.41 -1.05
CA PHE A 4 -7.61 -9.97 -0.94
C PHE A 4 -7.12 -9.55 0.44
N VAL A 5 -6.23 -8.56 0.46
CA VAL A 5 -5.84 -7.84 1.66
C VAL A 5 -6.40 -6.44 1.52
N GLU A 6 -7.32 -6.10 2.41
CA GLU A 6 -7.95 -4.79 2.47
C GLU A 6 -6.96 -3.72 2.92
N PRO A 7 -7.12 -2.47 2.45
CA PRO A 7 -6.18 -1.43 2.78
C PRO A 7 -6.34 -1.01 4.25
N CYS A 8 -5.25 -0.62 4.91
CA CYS A 8 -5.36 0.07 6.19
C CYS A 8 -6.19 1.36 6.02
N GLU A 9 -7.29 1.47 6.75
CA GLU A 9 -8.20 2.62 6.64
C GLU A 9 -7.58 3.91 7.21
N HIS A 10 -6.71 3.76 8.22
CA HIS A 10 -6.06 4.85 8.93
C HIS A 10 -5.06 5.58 8.03
N ARG A 11 -5.26 6.87 7.83
CA ARG A 11 -4.29 7.73 7.14
C ARG A 11 -2.98 7.78 7.93
N PRO A 12 -1.80 7.70 7.28
CA PRO A 12 -0.52 7.81 7.97
C PRO A 12 -0.38 9.23 8.54
N LEU A 13 0.17 9.33 9.75
CA LEU A 13 0.37 10.61 10.44
C LEU A 13 1.64 11.33 9.97
N ALA A 14 2.63 10.58 9.49
CA ALA A 14 3.94 11.10 9.11
C ALA A 14 4.51 10.36 7.90
N CYS A 15 5.37 11.07 7.16
CA CYS A 15 6.15 10.48 6.08
C CYS A 15 7.18 9.50 6.66
N PRO A 16 7.26 8.26 6.16
CA PRO A 16 8.26 7.30 6.62
C PRO A 16 9.70 7.67 6.24
N CYS A 17 9.90 8.63 5.34
CA CYS A 17 11.23 9.05 4.89
C CYS A 17 11.78 10.26 5.67
N CYS A 18 10.93 11.22 6.04
CA CYS A 18 11.38 12.48 6.66
C CYS A 18 10.61 12.88 7.92
N GLY A 19 9.60 12.11 8.35
CA GLY A 19 8.74 12.45 9.48
C GLY A 19 7.72 13.56 9.21
N GLY A 20 7.73 14.17 8.02
CA GLY A 20 6.83 15.29 7.68
C GLY A 20 5.34 14.91 7.64
N GLY A 21 4.48 15.80 8.15
CA GLY A 21 3.03 15.57 8.25
C GLY A 21 2.22 16.02 7.03
N ARG A 22 2.82 16.74 6.08
CA ARG A 22 2.11 17.21 4.87
C ARG A 22 2.04 16.10 3.84
N LEU A 23 1.00 15.28 3.92
CA LEU A 23 0.82 14.11 3.07
C LEU A 23 -0.35 14.30 2.10
N HIS A 24 -0.11 14.18 0.80
CA HIS A 24 -1.13 14.19 -0.23
C HIS A 24 -1.49 12.75 -0.65
N SER A 25 -2.76 12.37 -0.55
CA SER A 25 -3.23 11.07 -1.04
C SER A 25 -3.29 11.08 -2.57
N LYS A 26 -2.61 10.13 -3.21
CA LYS A 26 -2.68 9.85 -4.65
C LYS A 26 -3.77 8.83 -5.00
N GLY A 27 -4.61 8.45 -4.02
CA GLY A 27 -5.71 7.52 -4.21
C GLY A 27 -5.33 6.05 -4.00
N ARG A 28 -6.25 5.17 -4.43
CA ARG A 28 -6.12 3.72 -4.28
C ARG A 28 -5.07 3.16 -5.24
N TYR A 29 -4.35 2.15 -4.77
CA TYR A 29 -3.32 1.44 -5.51
C TYR A 29 -3.47 -0.05 -5.24
N ARG A 30 -3.22 -0.91 -6.24
CA ARG A 30 -3.28 -2.36 -6.07
C ARG A 30 -1.93 -2.99 -6.37
N ARG A 31 -1.41 -3.78 -5.44
CA ARG A 31 -0.26 -4.67 -5.67
C ARG A 31 -0.75 -6.07 -5.92
N ARG A 32 -0.13 -6.75 -6.88
CA ARG A 32 -0.45 -8.13 -7.24
C ARG A 32 0.81 -8.98 -7.08
N ALA A 33 0.76 -10.00 -6.24
CA ALA A 33 1.79 -11.03 -6.15
C ALA A 33 1.20 -12.34 -6.68
N ARG A 34 1.82 -12.90 -7.73
CA ARG A 34 1.42 -14.14 -8.38
C ARG A 34 2.27 -15.30 -7.88
N HIS A 35 1.79 -16.52 -8.14
CA HIS A 35 2.52 -17.77 -7.93
C HIS A 35 2.96 -17.95 -6.46
N LEU A 36 2.15 -17.45 -5.53
CA LEU A 36 2.34 -17.77 -4.13
C LEU A 36 1.68 -19.12 -3.89
N GLU A 37 2.47 -20.10 -3.48
CA GLU A 37 1.93 -21.32 -2.91
C GLU A 37 1.27 -20.97 -1.58
N SER A 38 -0.05 -21.08 -1.54
CA SER A 38 -0.84 -20.81 -0.34
C SER A 38 -1.89 -21.90 -0.23
N PHE A 39 -1.95 -22.56 0.93
CA PHE A 39 -2.86 -23.68 1.18
C PHE A 39 -2.81 -24.78 0.10
N GLY A 40 -1.62 -25.04 -0.48
CA GLY A 40 -1.44 -26.06 -1.53
C GLY A 40 -1.93 -25.66 -2.92
N HIS A 41 -2.20 -24.38 -3.16
CA HIS A 41 -2.70 -23.89 -4.45
C HIS A 41 -1.93 -22.66 -4.95
N ASP A 42 -1.82 -22.57 -6.28
CA ASP A 42 -1.38 -21.34 -6.96
C ASP A 42 -2.34 -20.20 -6.64
N THR A 43 -1.81 -19.18 -5.97
CA THR A 43 -2.58 -18.07 -5.45
C THR A 43 -2.10 -16.73 -5.99
N LEU A 44 -3.07 -15.91 -6.40
CA LEU A 44 -2.88 -14.49 -6.69
C LEU A 44 -3.28 -13.70 -5.43
N LEU A 45 -2.29 -13.07 -4.79
CA LEU A 45 -2.51 -12.13 -3.71
C LEU A 45 -2.70 -10.72 -4.29
N ILE A 46 -3.83 -10.10 -3.94
CA ILE A 46 -4.18 -8.74 -4.30
C ILE A 46 -4.19 -7.91 -3.02
N VAL A 47 -3.22 -7.00 -2.90
CA VAL A 47 -3.14 -6.06 -1.77
C VAL A 47 -3.68 -4.74 -2.25
N GLU A 48 -4.81 -4.32 -1.69
CA GLU A 48 -5.32 -2.98 -1.83
C GLU A 48 -4.50 -2.05 -0.93
N CYS A 49 -4.09 -0.91 -1.45
CA CYS A 49 -3.23 0.03 -0.76
C CYS A 49 -3.69 1.46 -1.06
N ARG A 50 -3.14 2.42 -0.33
CA ARG A 50 -3.19 3.85 -0.70
C ARG A 50 -1.79 4.38 -0.94
N ARG A 51 -1.64 5.18 -2.00
CA ARG A 51 -0.38 5.85 -2.31
C ARG A 51 -0.42 7.27 -1.76
N PHE A 52 0.69 7.70 -1.15
CA PHE A 52 0.84 9.04 -0.63
C PHE A 52 2.09 9.71 -1.22
N LEU A 53 2.03 11.04 -1.35
CA LEU A 53 3.16 11.90 -1.62
C LEU A 53 3.40 12.77 -0.39
N CYS A 54 4.62 12.74 0.15
CA CYS A 54 5.03 13.71 1.15
C CYS A 54 5.36 15.04 0.45
N LEU A 55 4.73 16.13 0.84
CA LEU A 55 4.97 17.46 0.29
C LEU A 55 6.21 18.12 0.89
N ASP A 56 6.76 17.58 1.98
CA ASP A 56 7.98 18.07 2.62
C ASP A 56 9.24 17.56 1.90
N CYS A 57 9.34 16.24 1.67
CA CYS A 57 10.50 15.63 1.00
C CYS A 57 10.25 15.18 -0.44
N GLN A 58 9.04 15.40 -0.97
CA GLN A 58 8.61 15.03 -2.33
C GLN A 58 8.67 13.53 -2.65
N ARG A 59 8.93 12.66 -1.67
CA ARG A 59 8.95 11.20 -1.86
C ARG A 59 7.53 10.63 -1.80
N SER A 60 7.30 9.63 -2.65
CA SER A 60 6.06 8.85 -2.63
C SER A 60 6.25 7.56 -1.85
N PHE A 61 5.23 7.14 -1.12
CA PHE A 61 5.21 5.86 -0.42
C PHE A 61 3.83 5.21 -0.52
N VAL A 62 3.77 3.92 -0.22
CA VAL A 62 2.54 3.12 -0.25
C VAL A 62 2.24 2.64 1.16
N GLN A 63 1.00 2.83 1.59
CA GLN A 63 0.47 2.25 2.81
C GLN A 63 -0.40 1.04 2.42
N PRO A 64 -0.04 -0.18 2.83
CA PRO A 64 -0.92 -1.34 2.74
C PRO A 64 -2.09 -1.20 3.71
#